data_AF-A0A2T9YEJ3-F1
#
_entry.id   AF-A0A2T9YEJ3-F1
#
_cell.length_a   1.000
_cell.length_b   1.000
_cell.length_c   1.000
_cell.angle_alpha   90.00
_cell.angle_beta   90.00
_cell.angle_gamma   90.00
#
_symmetry.space_group_name_H-M   'P 1'
#
loop_
_entity.id
_entity.type
_entity.pdbx_description
1 polymer ?
#
loop_
_entity_poly.entity_id
_entity_poly.type
_entity_poly.pdbx_seq_one_letter_code
_entity_poly.pdbx_strand_id
1 'polypeptide(L)'
;MQLLSSYVRNSPTRTPSKVQFTVGKIDAGMAVLLTNENQLIEFPSILLPSGVGAGSVVSVSVFKDTEEETTRLSSFDILQKAILQTYGTTQPQEPVLKLRSVTQTFAILEWDKLNIGHTEFKQLFLYKDGQRVPMYLQKSLKLANTHNFTKISGLDINHEYNFSIELVTSSGTYSSNKLTVKTHTLDNLEGICVCFGAFNSTTHSNAKSDGSVDQESPEIGKLKQVIQRIGAKWSDDVTVDVTHFICQIPEGPKFELATAYNIPVVKPEWLLACEDDKKLQPSINFYLNN
;
A
#
# COMPACT_ATOMS: atom_id res chain seq x y z
N MET A 1 -36.18 11.87 -34.34
CA MET A 1 -36.89 10.89 -33.49
C MET A 1 -38.24 11.36 -32.93
N GLN A 2 -38.60 12.66 -32.93
CA GLN A 2 -39.89 13.11 -32.36
C GLN A 2 -41.14 12.75 -33.21
N LEU A 3 -41.01 12.62 -34.54
CA LEU A 3 -42.15 12.42 -35.45
C LEU A 3 -42.73 10.99 -35.47
N LEU A 4 -42.00 9.97 -35.03
CA LEU A 4 -42.54 8.61 -34.88
C LEU A 4 -43.33 8.43 -33.57
N SER A 5 -43.18 9.35 -32.59
CA SER A 5 -43.92 9.27 -31.32
C SER A 5 -45.39 9.70 -31.46
N SER A 6 -45.73 10.54 -32.44
CA SER A 6 -47.09 11.05 -32.64
C SER A 6 -48.07 10.02 -33.24
N TYR A 7 -47.57 8.88 -33.75
CA TYR A 7 -48.42 7.77 -34.21
C TYR A 7 -48.72 6.72 -33.13
N VAL A 8 -48.12 6.85 -31.94
CA VAL A 8 -48.48 6.01 -30.79
C VAL A 8 -49.73 6.58 -30.14
N ARG A 9 -50.90 6.28 -30.72
CA ARG A 9 -52.17 6.51 -30.01
C ARG A 9 -52.18 5.59 -28.78
N ASN A 10 -52.29 6.17 -27.59
CA ASN A 10 -52.54 5.46 -26.34
C ASN A 10 -53.89 4.71 -26.48
N SER A 11 -53.82 3.46 -26.92
CA SER A 11 -54.91 2.49 -26.94
C SER A 11 -54.47 1.31 -26.09
N PRO A 12 -55.28 0.87 -25.11
CA PRO A 12 -54.96 -0.28 -24.27
C PRO A 12 -55.03 -1.61 -25.05
N THR A 13 -55.42 -1.60 -26.33
CA THR A 13 -55.39 -2.78 -27.19
C THR A 13 -54.09 -2.83 -28.01
N ARG A 14 -53.31 -3.85 -27.69
CA ARG A 14 -52.02 -4.31 -28.26
C ARG A 14 -52.08 -4.58 -29.78
N THR A 15 -52.27 -3.57 -30.60
CA THR A 15 -52.14 -3.67 -32.07
C THR A 15 -50.95 -2.85 -32.55
N PRO A 16 -49.94 -3.47 -33.19
CA PRO A 16 -48.79 -2.75 -33.73
C PRO A 16 -49.27 -1.70 -34.75
N SER A 17 -48.78 -0.47 -34.65
CA SER A 17 -49.04 0.54 -35.67
C SER A 17 -48.23 0.18 -36.91
N LYS A 18 -48.91 -0.32 -37.94
CA LYS A 18 -48.33 -0.62 -39.25
C LYS A 18 -48.53 0.60 -40.14
N VAL A 19 -47.44 1.23 -40.55
CA VAL A 19 -47.46 2.40 -41.42
C VAL A 19 -46.70 2.06 -42.71
N GLN A 20 -47.29 2.41 -43.85
CA GLN A 20 -46.68 2.25 -45.16
C GLN A 20 -46.00 3.54 -45.59
N PHE A 21 -44.81 3.41 -46.14
CA PHE A 21 -44.01 4.52 -46.63
C PHE A 21 -43.55 4.25 -48.06
N THR A 22 -43.49 5.28 -48.86
CA THR A 22 -42.88 5.24 -50.19
C THR A 22 -41.48 5.83 -50.10
N VAL A 23 -40.47 5.12 -50.62
CA VAL A 23 -39.09 5.60 -50.69
C VAL A 23 -39.01 6.66 -51.78
N GLY A 24 -38.85 7.91 -51.41
CA GLY A 24 -38.69 9.01 -52.37
C GLY A 24 -37.29 9.05 -52.96
N LYS A 25 -36.28 9.10 -52.09
CA LYS A 25 -34.85 9.15 -52.46
C LYS A 25 -34.07 8.19 -51.57
N ILE A 26 -33.06 7.54 -52.13
CA ILE A 26 -32.11 6.73 -51.36
C ILE A 26 -30.68 7.13 -51.72
N ASP A 27 -29.90 7.48 -50.71
CA ASP A 27 -28.46 7.75 -50.81
C ASP A 27 -27.69 6.70 -49.98
N ALA A 28 -26.36 6.71 -50.08
CA ALA A 28 -25.49 5.73 -49.44
C ALA A 28 -25.55 5.70 -47.89
N GLY A 29 -26.16 6.70 -47.25
CA GLY A 29 -26.32 6.75 -45.79
C GLY A 29 -27.76 6.93 -45.30
N MET A 30 -28.56 7.73 -46.02
CA MET A 30 -29.92 8.08 -45.62
C MET A 30 -30.90 7.85 -46.77
N ALA A 31 -32.12 7.49 -46.42
CA ALA A 31 -33.26 7.39 -47.31
C ALA A 31 -34.36 8.36 -46.85
N VAL A 32 -35.10 8.89 -47.81
CA VAL A 32 -36.25 9.76 -47.59
C VAL A 32 -37.51 8.92 -47.78
N LEU A 33 -38.27 8.72 -46.70
CA LEU A 33 -39.53 8.00 -46.68
C LEU A 33 -40.69 9.00 -46.66
N LEU A 34 -41.66 8.80 -47.54
CA LEU A 34 -42.85 9.63 -47.67
C LEU A 34 -44.09 8.85 -47.21
N THR A 35 -44.90 9.46 -46.35
CA THR A 35 -46.21 8.91 -45.96
C THR A 35 -47.28 9.29 -46.98
N ASN A 36 -48.43 8.62 -46.92
CA ASN A 36 -49.63 9.00 -47.68
C ASN A 36 -50.19 10.39 -47.28
N GLU A 37 -49.74 10.93 -46.15
CA GLU A 37 -50.11 12.25 -45.62
C GLU A 37 -49.06 13.32 -45.96
N ASN A 38 -48.18 13.06 -46.93
CA ASN A 38 -47.09 13.95 -47.38
C ASN A 38 -46.07 14.31 -46.28
N GLN A 39 -46.00 13.53 -45.20
CA GLN A 39 -44.94 13.69 -44.20
C GLN A 39 -43.65 13.02 -44.69
N LEU A 40 -42.53 13.71 -44.47
CA LEU A 40 -41.20 13.25 -44.82
C LEU A 40 -40.49 12.71 -43.57
N ILE A 41 -39.92 11.51 -43.67
CA ILE A 41 -39.08 10.90 -42.63
C ILE A 41 -37.72 10.56 -43.21
N GLU A 42 -36.68 11.08 -42.58
CA GLU A 42 -35.31 10.64 -42.83
C GLU A 42 -35.04 9.34 -42.08
N PHE A 43 -34.62 8.31 -42.81
CA PHE A 43 -34.41 6.97 -42.28
C PHE A 43 -33.04 6.42 -42.72
N PRO A 44 -32.20 5.89 -41.81
CA PRO A 44 -30.91 5.32 -42.19
C PRO A 44 -31.06 4.23 -43.25
N SER A 45 -30.39 4.35 -44.39
CA SER A 45 -30.58 3.41 -45.51
C SER A 45 -30.13 1.99 -45.17
N ILE A 46 -29.21 1.82 -44.20
CA ILE A 46 -28.77 0.51 -43.68
C ILE A 46 -29.86 -0.29 -42.96
N LEU A 47 -30.90 0.39 -42.45
CA LEU A 47 -32.02 -0.27 -41.77
C LEU A 47 -33.14 -0.67 -42.75
N LEU A 48 -33.03 -0.32 -44.04
CA LEU A 48 -33.96 -0.77 -45.07
C LEU A 48 -33.57 -2.17 -45.59
N PRO A 49 -34.54 -2.98 -46.02
CA PRO A 49 -34.27 -4.27 -46.67
C PRO A 49 -33.41 -4.12 -47.93
N SER A 50 -32.59 -5.14 -48.21
CA SER A 50 -31.83 -5.21 -49.46
C SER A 50 -32.74 -5.24 -50.68
N GLY A 51 -32.41 -4.46 -51.72
CA GLY A 51 -33.17 -4.41 -52.97
C GLY A 51 -34.27 -3.33 -53.01
N VAL A 52 -34.38 -2.50 -51.96
CA VAL A 52 -35.28 -1.35 -51.92
C VAL A 52 -34.64 -0.16 -52.67
N GLY A 53 -35.37 0.44 -53.61
CA GLY A 53 -34.93 1.60 -54.41
C GLY A 53 -35.92 2.76 -54.37
N ALA A 54 -35.61 3.86 -55.06
CA ALA A 54 -36.55 4.97 -55.21
C ALA A 54 -37.86 4.49 -55.86
N GLY A 55 -38.99 4.90 -55.30
CA GLY A 55 -40.34 4.46 -55.68
C GLY A 55 -40.83 3.18 -55.01
N SER A 56 -39.99 2.46 -54.26
CA SER A 56 -40.41 1.25 -53.52
C SER A 56 -41.32 1.59 -52.35
N VAL A 57 -42.32 0.76 -52.08
CA VAL A 57 -43.19 0.88 -50.91
C VAL A 57 -42.72 -0.08 -49.81
N VAL A 58 -42.40 0.44 -48.64
CA VAL A 58 -41.97 -0.32 -47.46
C VAL A 58 -43.01 -0.20 -46.35
N SER A 59 -43.22 -1.28 -45.62
CA SER A 59 -44.08 -1.28 -44.44
C SER A 59 -43.23 -1.34 -43.19
N VAL A 60 -43.37 -0.35 -42.31
CA VAL A 60 -42.72 -0.33 -41.01
C VAL A 60 -43.76 -0.64 -39.94
N SER A 61 -43.49 -1.67 -39.14
CA SER A 61 -44.28 -2.01 -37.97
C SER A 61 -43.54 -1.55 -36.74
N VAL A 62 -44.13 -0.64 -35.98
CA VAL A 62 -43.55 -0.16 -34.72
C VAL A 62 -44.40 -0.71 -33.57
N PHE A 63 -43.73 -1.34 -32.61
CA PHE A 63 -44.35 -1.79 -31.37
C PHE A 63 -43.39 -1.60 -30.21
N LYS A 64 -43.95 -1.48 -29.02
CA LYS A 64 -43.20 -1.38 -27.79
C LYS A 64 -42.71 -2.77 -27.38
N ASP A 65 -41.39 -2.94 -27.30
CA ASP A 65 -40.78 -4.18 -26.84
C ASP A 65 -40.60 -4.16 -25.31
N THR A 66 -41.61 -4.66 -24.61
CA THR A 66 -41.63 -4.68 -23.14
C THR A 66 -40.66 -5.69 -22.54
N GLU A 67 -40.30 -6.74 -23.29
CA GLU A 67 -39.37 -7.77 -22.84
C GLU A 67 -37.94 -7.23 -22.86
N GLU A 68 -37.56 -6.56 -23.94
CA GLU A 68 -36.27 -5.88 -24.05
C GLU A 68 -36.14 -4.71 -23.06
N GLU A 69 -37.21 -3.95 -22.81
CA GLU A 69 -37.22 -2.92 -21.75
C GLU A 69 -36.94 -3.50 -20.37
N THR A 70 -37.59 -4.62 -20.03
CA THR A 70 -37.39 -5.31 -18.75
C THR A 70 -35.97 -5.86 -18.63
N THR A 71 -35.44 -6.41 -19.72
CA THR A 71 -34.07 -6.95 -19.79
C THR A 71 -33.01 -5.86 -19.65
N ARG A 72 -33.23 -4.68 -20.24
CA ARG A 72 -32.32 -3.54 -20.09
C ARG A 72 -32.35 -2.96 -18.68
N LEU A 73 -33.55 -2.84 -18.09
CA LEU A 73 -33.69 -2.38 -16.70
C LEU A 73 -32.98 -3.33 -15.73
N SER A 74 -33.16 -4.65 -15.88
CA SER A 74 -32.47 -5.62 -15.03
C SER A 74 -30.95 -5.56 -15.20
N SER A 75 -30.47 -5.43 -16.43
CA SER A 75 -29.03 -5.28 -16.72
C SER A 75 -28.44 -4.00 -16.11
N PHE A 76 -29.18 -2.89 -16.17
CA PHE A 76 -28.81 -1.64 -15.53
C PHE A 76 -28.69 -1.79 -14.02
N ASP A 77 -29.69 -2.40 -13.37
CA ASP A 77 -29.69 -2.63 -11.93
C ASP A 77 -28.55 -3.55 -11.47
N ILE A 78 -28.26 -4.60 -12.24
CA ILE A 78 -27.13 -5.50 -11.99
C ILE A 78 -25.82 -4.70 -12.03
N LEU A 79 -25.62 -3.86 -13.04
CA LEU A 79 -24.42 -3.05 -13.16
C LEU A 79 -24.29 -2.06 -12.00
N GLN A 80 -25.37 -1.35 -11.63
CA GLN A 80 -25.36 -0.41 -10.51
C GLN A 80 -25.01 -1.12 -9.18
N LYS A 81 -25.59 -2.30 -8.94
CA LYS A 81 -25.26 -3.12 -7.76
C LYS A 81 -23.80 -3.57 -7.76
N ALA A 82 -23.26 -3.97 -8.91
CA ALA A 82 -21.86 -4.38 -9.02
C ALA A 82 -20.90 -3.22 -8.75
N ILE A 83 -21.19 -2.01 -9.25
CA ILE A 83 -20.41 -0.80 -8.97
C ILE A 83 -20.46 -0.48 -7.47
N LEU A 84 -21.65 -0.47 -6.87
CA LEU A 84 -21.81 -0.22 -5.43
C LEU A 84 -21.07 -1.26 -4.59
N GLN A 85 -21.17 -2.54 -4.95
CA GLN A 85 -20.49 -3.62 -4.23
C GLN A 85 -18.98 -3.47 -4.31
N THR A 86 -18.44 -3.14 -5.49
CA THR A 86 -16.99 -3.00 -5.69
C THR A 86 -16.45 -1.77 -4.96
N TYR A 87 -17.03 -0.59 -5.19
CA TYR A 87 -16.42 0.68 -4.73
C TYR A 87 -17.04 1.26 -3.47
N GLY A 88 -18.25 0.85 -3.10
CA GLY A 88 -19.02 1.45 -2.00
C GLY A 88 -19.03 0.64 -0.69
N THR A 89 -18.59 -0.63 -0.71
CA THR A 89 -18.68 -1.50 0.49
C THR A 89 -17.42 -1.54 1.32
N THR A 90 -16.24 -1.48 0.67
CA THR A 90 -14.96 -1.61 1.36
C THR A 90 -14.38 -0.24 1.67
N GLN A 91 -14.60 0.24 2.89
CA GLN A 91 -14.02 1.49 3.37
C GLN A 91 -12.57 1.28 3.83
N PRO A 92 -11.71 2.31 3.70
CA PRO A 92 -10.38 2.28 4.30
C PRO A 92 -10.46 2.06 5.80
N GLN A 93 -9.54 1.24 6.30
CA GLN A 93 -9.37 1.01 7.72
C GLN A 93 -8.40 2.02 8.32
N GLU A 94 -8.65 2.39 9.57
CA GLU A 94 -7.73 3.22 10.32
C GLU A 94 -6.39 2.49 10.49
N PRO A 95 -5.25 3.19 10.30
CA PRO A 95 -3.94 2.58 10.49
C PRO A 95 -3.73 2.23 11.97
N VAL A 96 -3.06 1.13 12.27
CA VAL A 96 -2.71 0.75 13.65
C VAL A 96 -1.22 0.90 13.84
N LEU A 97 -0.82 1.80 14.75
CA LEU A 97 0.56 2.09 15.10
C LEU A 97 1.00 1.29 16.33
N LYS A 98 2.18 0.70 16.25
CA LYS A 98 2.80 -0.16 17.25
C LYS A 98 4.24 0.27 17.52
N LEU A 99 4.70 -0.03 18.73
CA LEU A 99 6.10 0.12 19.08
C LEU A 99 6.86 -1.12 18.65
N ARG A 100 7.87 -0.96 17.78
CA ARG A 100 8.76 -2.04 17.38
C ARG A 100 9.93 -2.18 18.33
N SER A 101 10.63 -1.07 18.59
CA SER A 101 11.74 -1.00 19.51
C SER A 101 11.94 0.43 20.04
N VAL A 102 12.55 0.56 21.21
CA VAL A 102 12.85 1.84 21.83
C VAL A 102 14.21 1.78 22.51
N THR A 103 14.92 2.90 22.49
CA THR A 103 16.20 3.10 23.16
C THR A 103 16.11 4.35 24.02
N GLN A 104 17.25 4.86 24.48
CA GLN A 104 17.34 6.08 25.27
C GLN A 104 17.05 7.33 24.43
N THR A 105 17.41 7.33 23.15
CA THR A 105 17.36 8.54 22.30
C THR A 105 16.66 8.36 20.95
N PHE A 106 16.17 7.16 20.67
CA PHE A 106 15.33 6.91 19.51
C PHE A 106 14.30 5.81 19.75
N ALA A 107 13.23 5.82 18.96
CA ALA A 107 12.26 4.74 18.89
C ALA A 107 12.01 4.35 17.43
N ILE A 108 11.70 3.08 17.20
CA ILE A 108 11.24 2.58 15.91
C ILE A 108 9.77 2.23 16.06
N LEU A 109 8.97 2.89 15.25
CA LEU A 109 7.53 2.71 15.19
C LEU A 109 7.21 1.90 13.96
N GLU A 110 6.24 1.01 14.05
CA GLU A 110 5.74 0.23 12.93
C GLU A 110 4.22 0.24 12.89
N TRP A 111 3.64 0.00 11.72
CA TRP A 111 2.18 -0.05 11.56
C TRP A 111 1.73 -1.32 10.86
N ASP A 112 0.51 -1.74 11.16
CA ASP A 112 -0.10 -2.86 10.45
C ASP A 112 -0.29 -2.54 8.96
N LYS A 113 -0.35 -3.60 8.15
CA LYS A 113 -0.54 -3.47 6.70
C LYS A 113 -1.77 -2.60 6.41
N LEU A 114 -1.55 -1.49 5.73
CA LEU A 114 -2.58 -0.50 5.40
C LEU A 114 -3.57 -1.12 4.41
N ASN A 115 -4.84 -1.16 4.83
CA ASN A 115 -5.96 -1.58 4.02
C ASN A 115 -6.81 -0.36 3.66
N ILE A 116 -6.68 0.10 2.42
CA ILE A 116 -7.37 1.31 1.93
C ILE A 116 -8.51 1.00 0.96
N GLY A 117 -8.95 -0.26 0.88
CA GLY A 117 -9.98 -0.69 -0.06
C GLY A 117 -9.63 -0.34 -1.50
N HIS A 118 -10.55 0.33 -2.19
CA HIS A 118 -10.39 0.80 -3.58
C HIS A 118 -9.92 2.26 -3.69
N THR A 119 -9.45 2.84 -2.59
CA THR A 119 -9.02 4.24 -2.57
C THR A 119 -7.54 4.36 -2.93
N GLU A 120 -7.12 5.57 -3.30
CA GLU A 120 -5.73 5.84 -3.64
C GLU A 120 -4.97 6.34 -2.41
N PHE A 121 -3.79 5.76 -2.17
CA PHE A 121 -2.85 6.26 -1.17
C PHE A 121 -2.29 7.60 -1.63
N LYS A 122 -2.44 8.64 -0.80
CA LYS A 122 -1.81 9.94 -1.06
C LYS A 122 -0.56 10.12 -0.21
N GLN A 123 -0.71 10.02 1.11
CA GLN A 123 0.39 10.34 2.02
C GLN A 123 0.19 9.72 3.41
N LEU A 124 1.31 9.53 4.12
CA LEU A 124 1.34 9.17 5.52
C LEU A 124 2.10 10.27 6.29
N PHE A 125 1.56 10.71 7.42
CA PHE A 125 2.21 11.64 8.34
C PHE A 125 2.44 11.01 9.68
N LEU A 126 3.51 11.42 10.36
CA LEU A 126 3.74 11.10 11.76
C LEU A 126 3.53 12.35 12.60
N TYR A 127 2.86 12.17 13.73
CA TYR A 127 2.71 13.15 14.78
C TYR A 127 3.46 12.69 16.03
N LYS A 128 4.13 13.64 16.68
CA LYS A 128 4.79 13.51 17.99
C LYS A 128 4.22 14.61 18.89
N ASP A 129 3.59 14.22 19.99
CA ASP A 129 2.94 15.10 20.96
C ASP A 129 1.94 16.08 20.31
N GLY A 130 1.18 15.58 19.34
CA GLY A 130 0.20 16.36 18.59
C GLY A 130 0.79 17.30 17.53
N GLN A 131 2.12 17.37 17.40
CA GLN A 131 2.79 18.14 16.35
C GLN A 131 3.26 17.24 15.22
N ARG A 132 3.07 17.69 13.98
CA ARG A 132 3.52 16.95 12.81
C ARG A 132 5.04 16.95 12.73
N VAL A 133 5.62 15.74 12.66
CA VAL A 133 7.07 15.56 12.48
C VAL A 133 7.42 15.88 11.02
N PRO A 134 8.40 16.76 10.75
CA PRO A 134 8.79 17.13 9.39
C PRO A 134 9.68 16.05 8.74
N MET A 135 9.16 14.82 8.63
CA MET A 135 9.83 13.71 7.99
C MET A 135 9.02 13.17 6.81
N TYR A 136 9.72 12.65 5.80
CA TYR A 136 9.09 11.98 4.68
C TYR A 136 8.90 10.51 5.01
N LEU A 137 7.65 10.10 5.13
CA LEU A 137 7.27 8.69 5.16
C LEU A 137 7.14 8.15 3.72
N GLN A 138 6.73 6.89 3.62
CA GLN A 138 6.64 6.07 2.43
C GLN A 138 5.68 6.72 1.43
N LYS A 139 6.13 6.85 0.17
CA LYS A 139 5.42 7.61 -0.88
C LYS A 139 4.36 6.81 -1.64
N SER A 140 4.24 5.51 -1.37
CA SER A 140 3.26 4.65 -2.04
C SER A 140 2.76 3.58 -1.09
N LEU A 141 1.54 3.07 -1.35
CA LEU A 141 0.95 1.98 -0.57
C LEU A 141 1.85 0.74 -0.54
N LYS A 142 2.46 0.39 -1.67
CA LYS A 142 3.37 -0.76 -1.77
C LYS A 142 4.54 -0.59 -0.81
N LEU A 143 5.19 0.57 -0.80
CA LEU A 143 6.30 0.85 0.11
C LEU A 143 5.85 0.94 1.57
N ALA A 144 4.71 1.57 1.84
CA ALA A 144 4.14 1.67 3.18
C ALA A 144 3.78 0.30 3.77
N ASN A 145 3.50 -0.70 2.93
CA ASN A 145 3.21 -2.07 3.36
C ASN A 145 4.42 -3.01 3.37
N THR A 146 5.48 -2.73 2.62
CA THR A 146 6.72 -3.54 2.63
C THR A 146 7.76 -3.02 3.62
N HIS A 147 7.80 -1.71 3.82
CA HIS A 147 8.66 -1.01 4.77
C HIS A 147 7.74 -0.24 5.72
N ASN A 148 6.95 -0.96 6.51
CA ASN A 148 5.89 -0.45 7.37
C ASN A 148 6.42 0.09 8.72
N PHE A 149 7.59 0.74 8.71
CA PHE A 149 8.22 1.26 9.92
C PHE A 149 8.90 2.61 9.68
N THR A 150 9.22 3.30 10.76
CA THR A 150 10.01 4.53 10.75
C THR A 150 10.82 4.68 12.03
N LYS A 151 12.04 5.20 11.93
CA LYS A 151 12.92 5.48 13.08
C LYS A 151 12.86 6.97 13.42
N ILE A 152 12.58 7.25 14.69
CA ILE A 152 12.52 8.60 15.25
C ILE A 152 13.69 8.80 16.19
N SER A 153 14.70 9.52 15.73
CA SER A 153 15.90 9.88 16.48
C SER A 153 15.74 11.24 17.19
N GLY A 154 16.67 11.56 18.10
CA GLY A 154 16.68 12.85 18.80
C GLY A 154 15.60 12.96 19.87
N LEU A 155 15.24 11.84 20.48
CA LEU A 155 14.37 11.79 21.64
C LEU A 155 15.19 12.04 22.92
N ASP A 156 14.57 12.66 23.91
CA ASP A 156 15.14 12.85 25.23
C ASP A 156 15.14 11.54 26.01
N ILE A 157 16.13 11.38 26.89
CA ILE A 157 16.30 10.20 27.74
C ILE A 157 15.23 10.18 28.84
N ASN A 158 14.65 9.01 29.12
CA ASN A 158 13.62 8.82 30.15
C ASN A 158 12.43 9.79 30.01
N HIS A 159 12.01 10.04 28.77
CA HIS A 159 10.92 10.94 28.45
C HIS A 159 9.77 10.19 27.77
N GLU A 160 8.54 10.58 28.10
CA GLU A 160 7.33 10.00 27.54
C GLU A 160 6.85 10.83 26.35
N TYR A 161 6.61 10.15 25.23
CA TYR A 161 6.15 10.75 23.99
C TYR A 161 4.85 10.10 23.54
N ASN A 162 3.99 10.87 22.87
CA ASN A 162 2.79 10.35 22.23
C ASN A 162 2.94 10.39 20.71
N PHE A 163 2.84 9.22 20.07
CA PHE A 163 2.93 9.08 18.63
C PHE A 163 1.60 8.68 18.01
N SER A 164 1.31 9.20 16.83
CA SER A 164 0.22 8.73 15.98
C SER A 164 0.58 8.95 14.52
N ILE A 165 0.05 8.12 13.63
CA ILE A 165 0.17 8.33 12.19
C ILE A 165 -1.18 8.76 11.61
N GLU A 166 -1.12 9.55 10.56
CA GLU A 166 -2.29 10.01 9.81
C GLU A 166 -2.15 9.56 8.36
N LEU A 167 -3.10 8.74 7.93
CA LEU A 167 -3.18 8.19 6.58
C LEU A 167 -4.13 9.03 5.74
N VAL A 168 -3.60 9.67 4.71
CA VAL A 168 -4.38 10.45 3.74
C VAL A 168 -4.61 9.62 2.48
N THR A 169 -5.87 9.43 2.11
CA THR A 169 -6.30 8.73 0.91
C THR A 169 -7.13 9.62 -0.01
N SER A 170 -7.59 9.09 -1.15
CA SER A 170 -8.57 9.78 -2.00
C SER A 170 -9.96 9.93 -1.35
N SER A 171 -10.32 9.09 -0.38
CA SER A 171 -11.63 9.12 0.28
C SER A 171 -11.66 9.90 1.60
N GLY A 172 -10.51 10.24 2.17
CA GLY A 172 -10.47 10.92 3.46
C GLY A 172 -9.12 10.83 4.15
N THR A 173 -9.12 11.20 5.42
CA THR A 173 -7.95 11.15 6.31
C THR A 173 -8.29 10.32 7.54
N TYR A 174 -7.43 9.38 7.89
CA TYR A 174 -7.65 8.39 8.93
C TYR A 174 -6.49 8.42 9.93
N SER A 175 -6.79 8.69 11.20
CA SER A 175 -5.79 8.73 12.27
C SER A 175 -5.62 7.36 12.90
N SER A 176 -4.41 7.02 13.33
CA SER A 176 -4.17 5.82 14.12
C SER A 176 -4.58 5.96 15.57
N ASN A 177 -4.51 4.84 16.29
CA ASN A 177 -4.39 4.87 17.75
C ASN A 177 -3.22 5.78 18.19
N LYS A 178 -3.38 6.40 19.36
CA LYS A 178 -2.29 7.09 20.05
C LYS A 178 -1.43 6.07 20.77
N LEU A 179 -0.13 6.10 20.49
CA LEU A 179 0.87 5.22 21.05
C LEU A 179 1.77 6.02 22.00
N THR A 180 1.62 5.78 23.29
CA THR A 180 2.49 6.36 24.32
C THR A 180 3.75 5.51 24.46
N VAL A 181 4.92 6.13 24.30
CA VAL A 181 6.23 5.46 24.36
C VAL A 181 7.13 6.23 25.31
N LYS A 182 7.69 5.53 26.29
CA LYS A 182 8.70 6.08 27.19
C LYS A 182 10.08 5.61 26.77
N THR A 183 10.99 6.55 26.50
CA THR A 183 12.39 6.22 26.21
C THR A 183 13.09 5.66 27.45
N HIS A 184 14.11 4.83 27.21
CA HIS A 184 14.83 4.18 28.29
C HIS A 184 15.72 5.17 29.07
N THR A 185 15.99 4.83 30.33
CA THR A 185 17.09 5.43 31.10
C THR A 185 18.42 4.85 30.64
N LEU A 186 19.54 5.43 31.08
CA LEU A 186 20.88 4.93 30.70
C LEU A 186 21.21 3.57 31.32
N ASP A 187 20.61 3.23 32.45
CA ASP A 187 20.76 1.93 33.15
C ASP A 187 19.85 0.83 32.58
N ASN A 188 18.84 1.18 31.77
CA ASN A 188 18.07 0.19 31.03
C ASN A 188 18.78 -0.13 29.69
N LEU A 189 19.24 -1.37 29.58
CA LEU A 189 20.00 -1.91 28.44
C LEU A 189 19.14 -2.75 27.47
N GLU A 190 17.85 -2.93 27.76
CA GLU A 190 16.95 -3.84 27.01
C GLU A 190 16.71 -3.39 25.57
N GLY A 191 16.86 -2.08 25.32
CA GLY A 191 16.78 -1.49 23.98
C GLY A 191 17.98 -1.80 23.08
N ILE A 192 19.07 -2.36 23.61
CA ILE A 192 20.25 -2.70 22.82
C ILE A 192 19.93 -3.91 21.93
N CYS A 193 20.22 -3.77 20.64
CA CYS A 193 20.22 -4.86 19.67
C CYS A 193 21.56 -4.88 18.94
N VAL A 194 22.25 -6.03 18.96
CA VAL A 194 23.58 -6.20 18.39
C VAL A 194 23.56 -7.07 17.15
N CYS A 195 24.37 -6.76 16.14
CA CYS A 195 24.73 -7.70 15.08
C CYS A 195 26.24 -7.95 15.10
N PHE A 196 26.66 -9.19 14.86
CA PHE A 196 28.06 -9.61 14.95
C PHE A 196 28.71 -9.64 13.56
N GLY A 197 29.94 -9.14 13.49
CA GLY A 197 30.81 -9.23 12.31
C GLY A 197 31.92 -10.26 12.47
N ALA A 198 33.03 -10.05 11.76
CA ALA A 198 34.18 -10.93 11.81
C ALA A 198 34.99 -10.77 13.12
N PHE A 199 35.45 -11.90 13.67
CA PHE A 199 36.29 -12.01 14.87
C PHE A 199 37.60 -12.73 14.53
N ASN A 200 38.67 -12.42 15.27
CA ASN A 200 39.94 -13.11 15.14
C ASN A 200 39.79 -14.57 15.60
N SER A 201 39.79 -15.54 14.68
CA SER A 201 39.82 -16.94 15.07
C SER A 201 41.21 -17.29 15.61
N THR A 202 41.34 -17.44 16.93
CA THR A 202 42.59 -17.92 17.55
C THR A 202 42.71 -19.45 17.47
N THR A 203 42.40 -20.03 16.32
CA THR A 203 42.58 -21.47 16.07
C THR A 203 43.31 -21.65 14.74
N HIS A 204 44.60 -21.96 14.85
CA HIS A 204 45.38 -22.54 13.77
C HIS A 204 44.65 -23.79 13.23
N SER A 205 44.13 -23.72 12.02
CA SER A 205 44.18 -24.84 11.08
C SER A 205 43.91 -24.39 9.66
N ASN A 206 44.90 -24.64 8.80
CA ASN A 206 44.71 -24.79 7.38
C ASN A 206 43.60 -25.81 7.12
N ALA A 207 42.41 -25.36 6.73
CA ALA A 207 41.43 -26.19 6.07
C ALA A 207 40.68 -25.32 5.04
N LYS A 208 40.96 -25.58 3.76
CA LYS A 208 40.12 -25.12 2.68
C LYS A 208 38.83 -25.95 2.66
N SER A 209 37.75 -25.27 2.26
CA SER A 209 36.53 -25.76 1.59
C SER A 209 35.75 -26.88 2.28
N ASP A 210 34.56 -26.58 2.80
CA ASP A 210 33.30 -26.90 2.12
C ASP A 210 32.14 -26.14 2.77
N GLY A 211 31.07 -25.91 2.01
CA GLY A 211 29.91 -25.12 2.45
C GLY A 211 29.17 -25.73 3.64
N SER A 212 28.65 -24.84 4.49
CA SER A 212 27.70 -25.09 5.60
C SER A 212 28.19 -25.96 6.76
N VAL A 213 28.68 -25.33 7.83
CA VAL A 213 28.09 -25.33 9.19
C VAL A 213 28.74 -24.18 9.95
N ASP A 214 27.91 -23.22 10.40
CA ASP A 214 28.31 -22.07 11.20
C ASP A 214 28.91 -22.51 12.54
N GLN A 215 30.24 -22.70 12.60
CA GLN A 215 30.93 -22.81 13.88
C GLN A 215 31.06 -21.42 14.47
N GLU A 216 30.07 -21.07 15.29
CA GLU A 216 30.02 -19.85 16.08
C GLU A 216 31.29 -19.72 16.94
N SER A 217 31.97 -18.57 16.87
CA SER A 217 33.21 -18.38 17.62
C SER A 217 32.92 -18.46 19.13
N PRO A 218 33.81 -19.05 19.94
CA PRO A 218 33.61 -19.16 21.39
C PRO A 218 33.48 -17.78 22.07
N GLU A 219 34.00 -16.73 21.44
CA GLU A 219 33.86 -15.34 21.89
C GLU A 219 32.43 -14.81 21.65
N ILE A 220 31.85 -15.02 20.46
CA ILE A 220 30.44 -14.66 20.19
C ILE A 220 29.51 -15.37 21.18
N GLY A 221 29.78 -16.63 21.50
CA GLY A 221 29.02 -17.38 22.51
C GLY A 221 29.03 -16.70 23.89
N LYS A 222 30.18 -16.17 24.33
CA LYS A 222 30.27 -15.40 25.59
C LYS A 222 29.51 -14.07 25.51
N LEU A 223 29.62 -13.36 24.39
CA LEU A 223 28.91 -12.09 24.19
C LEU A 223 27.38 -12.30 24.17
N LYS A 224 26.88 -13.37 23.55
CA LYS A 224 25.45 -13.72 23.62
C LYS A 224 24.97 -13.96 25.05
N GLN A 225 25.79 -14.58 25.91
CA GLN A 225 25.45 -14.72 27.34
C GLN A 225 25.39 -13.36 28.05
N VAL A 226 26.29 -12.43 27.72
CA VAL A 226 26.24 -11.04 28.22
C VAL A 226 24.94 -10.36 27.80
N ILE A 227 24.59 -10.44 26.51
CA ILE A 227 23.36 -9.88 25.94
C ILE A 227 22.12 -10.40 26.68
N GLN A 228 22.06 -11.70 26.95
CA GLN A 228 20.97 -12.30 27.72
C GLN A 228 20.91 -11.78 29.16
N ARG A 229 22.05 -11.63 29.84
CA ARG A 229 22.10 -11.14 31.24
C ARG A 229 21.63 -9.70 31.37
N ILE A 230 21.93 -8.85 30.39
CA ILE A 230 21.52 -7.43 30.39
C ILE A 230 20.12 -7.19 29.78
N GLY A 231 19.43 -8.26 29.33
CA GLY A 231 18.09 -8.17 28.71
C GLY A 231 18.07 -7.59 27.29
N ALA A 232 19.23 -7.45 26.65
CA ALA A 232 19.38 -6.97 25.29
C ALA A 232 19.07 -8.07 24.26
N LYS A 233 19.15 -7.73 22.97
CA LYS A 233 18.87 -8.64 21.85
C LYS A 233 20.06 -8.70 20.89
N TRP A 234 20.10 -9.73 20.06
CA TRP A 234 20.97 -9.78 18.89
C TRP A 234 20.18 -10.16 17.65
N SER A 235 20.71 -9.78 16.49
CA SER A 235 20.19 -10.07 15.16
C SER A 235 21.30 -10.71 14.34
N ASP A 236 20.95 -11.76 13.60
CA ASP A 236 21.90 -12.42 12.71
C ASP A 236 22.27 -11.49 11.55
N ASP A 237 21.34 -10.65 11.08
CA ASP A 237 21.56 -9.69 10.00
C ASP A 237 21.50 -8.23 10.48
N VAL A 238 22.08 -7.33 9.68
CA VAL A 238 22.02 -5.88 9.93
C VAL A 238 20.64 -5.36 9.51
N THR A 239 19.78 -5.16 10.50
CA THR A 239 18.41 -4.65 10.33
C THR A 239 18.27 -3.25 10.94
N VAL A 240 17.10 -2.62 10.75
CA VAL A 240 16.80 -1.30 11.35
C VAL A 240 16.85 -1.31 12.87
N ASP A 241 16.57 -2.47 13.50
CA ASP A 241 16.58 -2.63 14.95
C ASP A 241 17.98 -2.66 15.52
N VAL A 242 18.99 -3.00 14.71
CA VAL A 242 20.39 -3.11 15.16
C VAL A 242 20.89 -1.74 15.59
N THR A 243 21.28 -1.67 16.87
CA THR A 243 21.80 -0.48 17.53
C THR A 243 23.31 -0.36 17.40
N HIS A 244 24.01 -1.50 17.44
CA HIS A 244 25.48 -1.57 17.45
C HIS A 244 25.93 -2.79 16.65
N PHE A 245 26.97 -2.62 15.84
CA PHE A 245 27.62 -3.71 15.13
C PHE A 245 28.93 -4.05 15.85
N ILE A 246 29.06 -5.27 16.35
CA ILE A 246 30.24 -5.71 17.11
C ILE A 246 31.13 -6.57 16.22
N CYS A 247 32.37 -6.12 15.99
CA CYS A 247 33.38 -6.91 15.31
C CYS A 247 34.79 -6.57 15.79
N GLN A 248 35.75 -7.45 15.48
CA GLN A 248 37.18 -7.19 15.66
C GLN A 248 37.89 -6.88 14.34
N ILE A 249 37.32 -7.38 13.22
CA ILE A 249 37.85 -7.17 11.87
C ILE A 249 36.81 -6.36 11.08
N PRO A 250 37.16 -5.18 10.53
CA PRO A 250 36.25 -4.31 9.77
C PRO A 250 36.09 -4.82 8.33
N GLU A 251 35.56 -6.03 8.16
CA GLU A 251 35.41 -6.66 6.85
C GLU A 251 34.06 -7.35 6.66
N GLY A 252 33.73 -7.60 5.39
CA GLY A 252 32.57 -8.37 4.97
C GLY A 252 31.31 -7.54 4.71
N PRO A 253 30.31 -8.16 4.07
CA PRO A 253 29.11 -7.45 3.59
C PRO A 253 28.28 -6.84 4.73
N LYS A 254 28.27 -7.47 5.91
CA LYS A 254 27.55 -6.93 7.09
C LYS A 254 28.23 -5.67 7.65
N PHE A 255 29.57 -5.61 7.63
CA PHE A 255 30.30 -4.42 8.05
C PHE A 255 30.06 -3.23 7.11
N GLU A 256 30.10 -3.47 5.80
CA GLU A 256 29.80 -2.45 4.78
C GLU A 256 28.38 -1.92 4.94
N LEU A 257 27.40 -2.82 5.18
CA LEU A 257 26.00 -2.46 5.39
C LEU A 257 25.79 -1.67 6.70
N ALA A 258 26.40 -2.10 7.81
CA ALA A 258 26.35 -1.38 9.08
C ALA A 258 26.89 0.04 8.94
N THR A 259 28.01 0.20 8.22
CA THR A 259 28.61 1.50 7.92
C THR A 259 27.68 2.35 7.05
N ALA A 260 27.10 1.79 5.99
CA ALA A 260 26.14 2.48 5.12
C ALA A 260 24.89 2.98 5.88
N TYR A 261 24.48 2.26 6.93
CA TYR A 261 23.36 2.63 7.80
C TYR A 261 23.75 3.51 8.99
N ASN A 262 25.03 3.93 9.08
CA ASN A 262 25.56 4.70 10.21
C ASN A 262 25.33 4.02 11.56
N ILE A 263 25.37 2.69 11.60
CA ILE A 263 25.34 1.92 12.83
C ILE A 263 26.75 1.98 13.45
N PRO A 264 26.89 2.36 14.73
CA PRO A 264 28.18 2.34 15.43
C PRO A 264 28.84 0.97 15.35
N VAL A 265 30.07 0.93 14.82
CA VAL A 265 30.89 -0.28 14.77
C VAL A 265 31.88 -0.26 15.93
N VAL A 266 31.71 -1.18 16.88
CA VAL A 266 32.47 -1.21 18.14
C VAL A 266 33.17 -2.55 18.36
N LYS A 267 34.25 -2.53 19.14
CA LYS A 267 34.93 -3.71 19.65
C LYS A 267 34.08 -4.39 20.76
N PRO A 268 34.26 -5.70 21.03
CA PRO A 268 33.48 -6.45 22.03
C PRO A 268 33.47 -5.86 23.44
N GLU A 269 34.53 -5.15 23.82
CA GLU A 269 34.71 -4.53 25.13
C GLU A 269 33.62 -3.52 25.47
N TRP A 270 32.98 -2.92 24.46
CA TRP A 270 31.85 -2.00 24.67
C TRP A 270 30.69 -2.69 25.39
N LEU A 271 30.34 -3.90 24.97
CA LEU A 271 29.22 -4.65 25.54
C LEU A 271 29.55 -5.12 26.96
N LEU A 272 30.79 -5.54 27.19
CA LEU A 272 31.29 -5.91 28.52
C LEU A 272 31.26 -4.71 29.48
N ALA A 273 31.72 -3.54 29.02
CA ALA A 273 31.67 -2.32 29.82
C ALA A 273 30.22 -1.89 30.12
N CYS A 274 29.27 -2.12 29.20
CA CYS A 274 27.86 -1.87 29.48
C CYS A 274 27.31 -2.79 30.59
N GLU A 275 27.71 -4.06 30.60
CA GLU A 275 27.35 -5.02 31.64
C GLU A 275 27.96 -4.67 33.00
N ASP A 276 29.28 -4.41 33.03
CA ASP A 276 30.03 -4.15 34.25
C ASP A 276 29.51 -2.90 34.98
N ASP A 277 29.31 -1.81 34.24
CA ASP A 277 28.82 -0.54 34.79
C ASP A 277 27.29 -0.51 34.93
N LYS A 278 26.57 -1.53 34.43
CA LYS A 278 25.10 -1.62 34.38
C LYS A 278 24.46 -0.38 33.74
N LYS A 279 25.13 0.16 32.71
CA LYS A 279 24.76 1.43 32.08
C LYS A 279 25.30 1.48 30.65
N LEU A 280 24.53 2.09 29.75
CA LEU A 280 24.91 2.29 28.36
C LEU A 280 26.19 3.13 28.29
N GLN A 281 27.21 2.58 27.64
CA GLN A 281 28.50 3.24 27.44
C GLN A 281 28.56 3.98 26.10
N PRO A 282 29.28 5.11 26.02
CA PRO A 282 29.49 5.80 24.75
C PRO A 282 30.28 4.95 23.75
N SER A 283 29.69 4.67 22.59
CA SER A 283 30.26 3.80 21.54
C SER A 283 31.60 4.32 20.99
N ILE A 284 31.79 5.65 20.98
CA ILE A 284 32.97 6.32 20.43
C ILE A 284 34.29 5.82 21.03
N ASN A 285 34.30 5.46 22.32
CA ASN A 285 35.51 4.99 22.99
C ASN A 285 35.95 3.57 22.56
N PHE A 286 35.10 2.87 21.81
CA PHE A 286 35.27 1.47 21.47
C PHE A 286 35.30 1.22 19.96
N TYR A 287 35.45 2.27 19.14
CA TYR A 287 35.62 2.10 17.70
C TYR A 287 36.93 1.38 17.37
N LEU A 288 36.94 0.64 16.26
CA LEU A 288 38.10 -0.15 15.81
C LEU A 288 39.35 0.69 15.53
N ASN A 289 39.16 1.95 15.13
CA ASN A 289 40.23 2.86 14.73
C ASN A 289 40.69 3.83 15.84
N ASN A 290 40.34 3.56 17.10
CA ASN A 290 40.89 4.24 18.28
C ASN A 290 41.93 3.36 18.98
#